data_AF-A0A316DXA6-F1
#
_entry.id   AF-A0A316DXA6-F1
#
_cell.length_a   1.000
_cell.length_b   1.000
_cell.length_c   1.000
_cell.angle_alpha   90.00
_cell.angle_beta   90.00
_cell.angle_gamma   90.00
#
_symmetry.space_group_name_H-M   'P 1'
#
loop_
_entity.id
_entity.type
_entity.pdbx_description
1 polymer ?
#
loop_
_entity_poly.entity_id
_entity_poly.type
_entity_poly.pdbx_seq_one_letter_code
_entity_poly.pdbx_strand_id
1 'polypeptide(L)'
;MKKNIYLFVALLINQNIWAIPFITTWKTNNTGTSNTTSITIPTIGTGYNYDVDWNNDGTFEQTGLTGNVTHDYGTAGTYTVAIRGDFPRIYFNYGGDRAKLLSIDQWGDIVWTSMANAFYGCSNMVLNATDAPNTASVTDMSYMFSDCSVYNQALPANFNTDNVTNMNNMFAFCTIYNQALPANFNTNKVTNMSYMFAGCRAYNQVLPTNFNTSTVTNMGYMFSGCRAYNQALPANFNTMAVINMGSMFADCRAYNQAFPTNFNTSGVTNMSYMFHNCYVYNQILPANFNTANVTNMSYMFNGCRVYNQALPANFNTAAVTNISYMFAGCTAYNQALPTNLNTAAVTNMSNMFSSCNAYNQAFPANLNTANVTNMSSVFSGCNTYNQALPANFNTTKVTDMSYMFAFCGAYNQTLPANFNTAAVTNMSYMFAGSPAFNQNVGAFNIANVTNMTNIFYNTGISTTNYDNILIAWNAAGYTNKNLESVSPLTYCAGQAARTNMTTNKGWTITGDTYTNVCPVKSIVSGNWAVSSTWNVGRVPQAGDNVIIDNNHIVTLDGIRTIKNLECRGTGQLKFNSSNSKLEVGL
;
A
#
# COMPACT_ATOMS: atom_id res chain seq x y z
N MET A 1 73.79 48.00 41.06
CA MET A 1 74.41 47.41 39.85
C MET A 1 73.38 46.53 39.16
N LYS A 2 72.99 46.97 37.96
CA LYS A 2 72.33 46.32 36.81
C LYS A 2 71.51 45.02 37.02
N LYS A 3 70.19 45.16 36.89
CA LYS A 3 69.24 44.13 36.42
C LYS A 3 69.54 43.82 34.95
N ASN A 4 69.78 42.55 34.60
CA ASN A 4 69.83 42.10 33.21
C ASN A 4 68.45 41.58 32.80
N ILE A 5 67.80 42.37 31.95
CA ILE A 5 66.62 41.99 31.16
C ILE A 5 67.14 41.22 29.94
N TYR A 6 66.76 39.96 29.81
CA TYR A 6 66.88 39.24 28.53
C TYR A 6 65.70 39.64 27.66
N LEU A 7 65.98 40.46 26.66
CA LEU A 7 65.03 40.87 25.62
C LEU A 7 64.92 39.71 24.60
N PHE A 8 63.88 38.88 24.73
CA PHE A 8 63.47 37.98 23.65
C PHE A 8 62.73 38.82 22.60
N VAL A 9 63.40 39.09 21.48
CA VAL A 9 62.76 39.65 20.29
C VAL A 9 61.98 38.50 19.62
N ALA A 10 60.67 38.45 19.84
CA ALA A 10 59.78 37.62 19.05
C ALA A 10 59.59 38.28 17.68
N LEU A 11 60.18 37.67 16.65
CA LEU A 11 59.89 38.01 15.26
C LEU A 11 58.43 37.60 14.97
N LEU A 12 57.51 38.56 14.96
CA LEU A 12 56.17 38.38 14.42
C LEU A 12 56.29 38.20 12.91
N ILE A 13 56.42 36.95 12.47
CA ILE A 13 56.10 36.60 11.08
C ILE A 13 54.59 36.76 10.99
N ASN A 14 54.17 37.83 10.34
CA ASN A 14 52.80 38.06 9.93
C ASN A 14 52.45 36.99 8.90
N GLN A 15 51.98 35.82 9.36
CA GLN A 15 51.37 34.82 8.51
C GLN A 15 50.09 35.45 7.98
N ASN A 16 50.14 36.09 6.82
CA ASN A 16 48.97 36.20 5.97
C ASN A 16 48.57 34.75 5.68
N ILE A 17 47.64 34.22 6.48
CA ILE A 17 47.01 32.94 6.21
C ILE A 17 46.19 33.19 4.95
N TRP A 18 46.72 32.78 3.80
CA TRP A 18 45.99 32.83 2.54
C TRP A 18 44.72 31.99 2.71
N ALA A 19 43.56 32.59 2.39
CA ALA A 19 42.28 31.88 2.46
C ALA A 19 42.36 30.59 1.62
N ILE A 20 41.89 29.48 2.18
CA ILE A 20 41.90 28.17 1.51
C ILE A 20 40.64 28.06 0.67
N PRO A 21 40.72 28.06 -0.67
CA PRO A 21 39.53 28.17 -1.51
C PRO A 21 38.70 26.88 -1.52
N PHE A 22 37.40 27.04 -1.80
CA PHE A 22 36.53 25.96 -2.24
C PHE A 22 36.82 25.65 -3.71
N ILE A 23 37.19 24.40 -4.01
CA ILE A 23 37.64 24.00 -5.35
C ILE A 23 36.67 22.99 -5.94
N THR A 24 36.25 23.24 -7.17
CA THR A 24 35.31 22.41 -7.92
C THR A 24 35.76 22.23 -9.36
N THR A 25 35.43 21.10 -9.99
CA THR A 25 35.69 20.87 -11.41
C THR A 25 34.38 20.80 -12.20
N TRP A 26 34.37 21.44 -13.36
CA TRP A 26 33.19 21.62 -14.20
C TRP A 26 33.47 21.25 -15.66
N LYS A 27 32.43 20.90 -16.41
CA LYS A 27 32.50 20.66 -17.86
C LYS A 27 31.46 21.49 -18.61
N THR A 28 31.95 22.49 -19.35
CA THR A 28 31.11 23.57 -19.93
C THR A 28 30.09 23.07 -20.94
N ASN A 29 30.39 21.97 -21.65
CA ASN A 29 29.54 21.42 -22.70
C ASN A 29 28.59 20.31 -22.22
N ASN A 30 28.51 20.05 -20.91
CA ASN A 30 27.38 19.30 -20.35
C ASN A 30 26.11 20.16 -20.40
N THR A 31 24.94 19.53 -20.31
CA THR A 31 23.65 20.22 -20.32
C THR A 31 23.53 21.21 -19.15
N GLY A 32 23.07 22.42 -19.43
CA GLY A 32 22.87 23.47 -18.43
C GLY A 32 22.19 24.69 -19.04
N THR A 33 22.04 25.75 -18.26
CA THR A 33 21.43 27.01 -18.69
C THR A 33 22.41 27.92 -19.43
N SER A 34 23.70 27.88 -19.10
CA SER A 34 24.71 28.64 -19.83
C SER A 34 25.13 27.91 -21.12
N ASN A 35 25.74 28.64 -22.06
CA ASN A 35 26.17 28.10 -23.35
C ASN A 35 27.26 27.00 -23.20
N THR A 36 27.67 26.36 -24.29
CA THR A 36 28.60 25.21 -24.27
C THR A 36 30.05 25.54 -23.87
N THR A 37 30.41 26.82 -23.78
CA THR A 37 31.74 27.31 -23.38
C THR A 37 31.71 28.01 -22.03
N SER A 38 30.55 28.04 -21.37
CA SER A 38 30.36 28.74 -20.10
C SER A 38 29.95 27.83 -18.95
N ILE A 39 30.16 28.35 -17.74
CA ILE A 39 29.49 27.88 -16.51
C ILE A 39 28.97 29.08 -15.73
N THR A 40 27.91 28.86 -14.94
CA THR A 40 27.36 29.79 -13.98
C THR A 40 27.50 29.23 -12.57
N ILE A 41 28.13 29.98 -11.67
CA ILE A 41 28.13 29.70 -10.22
C ILE A 41 26.83 30.28 -9.64
N PRO A 42 25.91 29.44 -9.13
CA PRO A 42 24.62 29.90 -8.65
C PRO A 42 24.65 30.24 -7.16
N THR A 43 24.14 31.42 -6.84
CA THR A 43 23.97 31.97 -5.50
C THR A 43 22.50 32.37 -5.27
N ILE A 44 22.18 32.79 -4.05
CA ILE A 44 20.83 33.23 -3.68
C ILE A 44 20.86 34.03 -2.37
N GLY A 45 20.06 35.09 -2.28
CA GLY A 45 19.97 35.91 -1.08
C GLY A 45 21.16 36.87 -0.95
N THR A 46 21.57 37.15 0.28
CA THR A 46 22.61 38.14 0.63
C THR A 46 23.79 37.48 1.34
N GLY A 47 24.83 38.28 1.66
CA GLY A 47 26.01 37.82 2.38
C GLY A 47 27.15 37.32 1.50
N TYR A 48 27.07 37.55 0.19
CA TYR A 48 28.14 37.22 -0.76
C TYR A 48 29.10 38.40 -0.91
N ASN A 49 30.39 38.11 -0.81
CA ASN A 49 31.50 38.98 -1.16
C ASN A 49 32.70 38.07 -1.45
N TYR A 50 32.70 37.48 -2.64
CA TYR A 50 33.62 36.40 -2.98
C TYR A 50 34.41 36.72 -4.25
N ASP A 51 35.57 36.06 -4.34
CA ASP A 51 36.41 36.09 -5.52
C ASP A 51 36.38 34.71 -6.20
N VAL A 52 36.58 34.70 -7.52
CA VAL A 52 36.68 33.48 -8.34
C VAL A 52 37.98 33.50 -9.13
N ASP A 53 38.70 32.39 -9.04
CA ASP A 53 39.80 31.99 -9.92
C ASP A 53 39.24 30.89 -10.85
N TRP A 54 39.12 31.20 -12.14
CA TRP A 54 38.38 30.38 -13.10
C TRP A 54 39.17 29.18 -13.63
N ASN A 55 40.49 29.17 -13.47
CA ASN A 55 41.37 28.10 -13.95
C ASN A 55 42.21 27.45 -12.84
N ASN A 56 42.02 27.89 -11.60
CA ASN A 56 42.75 27.47 -10.40
C ASN A 56 44.27 27.62 -10.56
N ASP A 57 44.72 28.73 -11.17
CA ASP A 57 46.15 29.04 -11.37
C ASP A 57 46.77 29.87 -10.24
N GLY A 58 45.96 30.29 -9.26
CA GLY A 58 46.34 31.14 -8.14
C GLY A 58 46.01 32.62 -8.35
N THR A 59 45.53 33.01 -9.52
CA THR A 59 45.12 34.37 -9.87
C THR A 59 43.59 34.48 -9.89
N PHE A 60 43.03 35.32 -9.02
CA PHE A 60 41.58 35.56 -8.98
C PHE A 60 41.20 36.65 -9.98
N GLU A 61 40.55 36.28 -11.09
CA GLU A 61 40.20 37.23 -12.16
C GLU A 61 38.94 38.04 -11.88
N GLN A 62 38.07 37.55 -11.00
CA GLN A 62 36.85 38.26 -10.60
C GLN A 62 36.80 38.38 -9.08
N THR A 63 36.64 39.59 -8.59
CA THR A 63 36.68 39.90 -7.17
C THR A 63 35.46 40.68 -6.70
N GLY A 64 35.07 40.49 -5.44
CA GLY A 64 33.98 41.27 -4.81
C GLY A 64 32.60 40.97 -5.38
N LEU A 65 32.36 39.73 -5.82
CA LEU A 65 31.08 39.29 -6.37
C LEU A 65 30.03 39.13 -5.27
N THR A 66 28.79 39.53 -5.56
CA THR A 66 27.68 39.55 -4.60
C THR A 66 26.45 38.74 -5.04
N GLY A 67 26.50 38.14 -6.23
CA GLY A 67 25.39 37.41 -6.85
C GLY A 67 25.89 36.28 -7.75
N ASN A 68 25.01 35.74 -8.60
CA ASN A 68 25.40 34.76 -9.61
C ASN A 68 26.50 35.34 -10.51
N VAL A 69 27.42 34.49 -10.96
CA VAL A 69 28.42 34.88 -11.93
C VAL A 69 28.54 33.83 -13.02
N THR A 70 28.66 34.29 -14.28
CA THR A 70 28.85 33.43 -15.45
C THR A 70 30.17 33.79 -16.11
N HIS A 71 30.95 32.77 -16.43
CA HIS A 71 32.21 32.92 -17.15
C HIS A 71 32.15 32.14 -18.46
N ASP A 72 32.68 32.74 -19.52
CA ASP A 72 32.83 32.13 -20.84
C ASP A 72 34.31 31.92 -21.13
N TYR A 73 34.71 30.65 -21.22
CA TYR A 73 36.09 30.27 -21.50
C TYR A 73 36.44 30.40 -22.99
N GLY A 74 35.46 30.72 -23.85
CA GLY A 74 35.59 30.80 -25.31
C GLY A 74 35.76 29.45 -26.01
N THR A 75 36.14 28.41 -25.27
CA THR A 75 36.28 27.03 -25.76
C THR A 75 35.56 26.08 -24.82
N ALA A 76 34.94 25.04 -25.37
CA ALA A 76 34.33 24.00 -24.56
C ALA A 76 35.42 23.14 -23.90
N GLY A 77 35.28 22.85 -22.61
CA GLY A 77 36.31 22.13 -21.88
C GLY A 77 35.91 21.73 -20.47
N THR A 78 36.89 21.18 -19.77
CA THR A 78 36.83 20.88 -18.34
C THR A 78 37.75 21.84 -17.61
N TYR A 79 37.22 22.51 -16.59
CA TYR A 79 37.90 23.59 -15.87
C TYR A 79 37.75 23.38 -14.36
N THR A 80 38.81 23.68 -13.63
CA THR A 80 38.84 23.67 -12.18
C THR A 80 38.75 25.10 -11.69
N VAL A 81 37.83 25.36 -10.78
CA VAL A 81 37.45 26.70 -10.31
C VAL A 81 37.68 26.77 -8.81
N ALA A 82 38.32 27.85 -8.36
CA ALA A 82 38.56 28.14 -6.96
C ALA A 82 37.77 29.37 -6.51
N ILE A 83 37.07 29.24 -5.38
CA ILE A 83 36.24 30.31 -4.79
C ILE A 83 36.77 30.62 -3.40
N ARG A 84 36.91 31.90 -3.06
CA ARG A 84 37.27 32.35 -1.70
C ARG A 84 36.45 33.56 -1.27
N GLY A 85 36.51 33.90 0.01
CA GLY A 85 35.78 35.03 0.60
C GLY A 85 34.42 34.61 1.15
N ASP A 86 33.51 35.57 1.30
CA ASP A 86 32.20 35.32 1.89
C ASP A 86 31.28 34.67 0.85
N PHE A 87 31.09 33.36 0.97
CA PHE A 87 30.27 32.56 0.06
C PHE A 87 29.32 31.64 0.85
N PRO A 88 28.25 32.21 1.41
CA PRO A 88 27.44 31.54 2.44
C PRO A 88 26.72 30.27 1.96
N ARG A 89 26.46 30.15 0.66
CA ARG A 89 25.72 29.03 0.04
C ARG A 89 25.95 28.97 -1.48
N ILE A 90 26.16 27.78 -2.01
CA ILE A 90 25.92 27.46 -3.43
C ILE A 90 24.47 26.97 -3.55
N TYR A 91 23.74 27.29 -4.63
CA TYR A 91 22.29 27.01 -4.70
C TYR A 91 21.83 26.60 -6.08
N PHE A 92 21.97 25.32 -6.44
CA PHE A 92 21.45 24.82 -7.71
C PHE A 92 19.93 24.71 -7.74
N ASN A 93 19.31 24.20 -6.67
CA ASN A 93 17.85 24.03 -6.57
C ASN A 93 17.24 23.31 -7.79
N TYR A 94 17.86 22.21 -8.24
CA TYR A 94 17.48 21.46 -9.44
C TYR A 94 17.47 22.28 -10.75
N GLY A 95 18.17 23.43 -10.76
CA GLY A 95 18.26 24.35 -11.89
C GLY A 95 19.70 24.59 -12.35
N GLY A 96 19.89 25.66 -13.12
CA GLY A 96 21.20 26.16 -13.53
C GLY A 96 22.08 25.13 -14.26
N ASP A 97 23.37 25.27 -14.05
CA ASP A 97 24.41 24.43 -14.66
C ASP A 97 24.75 23.19 -13.81
N ARG A 98 23.80 22.67 -13.04
CA ARG A 98 24.02 21.54 -12.10
C ARG A 98 24.68 20.30 -12.73
N ALA A 99 24.34 19.97 -13.98
CA ALA A 99 24.94 18.81 -14.66
C ALA A 99 26.34 19.12 -15.24
N LYS A 100 26.75 20.39 -15.24
CA LYS A 100 28.12 20.79 -15.58
C LYS A 100 29.09 20.60 -14.41
N LEU A 101 28.64 20.59 -13.15
CA LEU A 101 29.48 20.27 -12.00
C LEU A 101 29.86 18.78 -12.02
N LEU A 102 31.17 18.50 -12.07
CA LEU A 102 31.72 17.14 -12.08
C LEU A 102 32.23 16.70 -10.72
N SER A 103 32.87 17.60 -9.97
CA SER A 103 33.39 17.24 -8.64
C SER A 103 33.51 18.41 -7.69
N ILE A 104 33.47 18.06 -6.41
CA ILE A 104 33.97 18.89 -5.31
C ILE A 104 35.34 18.33 -4.95
N ASP A 105 36.38 19.13 -5.19
CA ASP A 105 37.78 18.71 -5.04
C ASP A 105 38.40 19.21 -3.73
N GLN A 106 37.87 20.30 -3.16
CA GLN A 106 38.26 20.83 -1.84
C GLN A 106 37.14 21.69 -1.24
N TRP A 107 36.90 21.60 0.06
CA TRP A 107 35.92 22.44 0.75
C TRP A 107 36.44 23.83 1.13
N GLY A 108 37.70 23.91 1.54
CA GLY A 108 38.35 25.15 1.95
C GLY A 108 37.87 25.68 3.30
N ASP A 109 38.11 26.96 3.55
CA ASP A 109 37.80 27.65 4.81
C ASP A 109 36.49 28.47 4.76
N ILE A 110 35.68 28.31 3.70
CA ILE A 110 34.37 28.94 3.57
C ILE A 110 33.48 28.57 4.76
N VAL A 111 32.94 29.58 5.42
CA VAL A 111 31.95 29.43 6.49
C VAL A 111 30.56 29.35 5.88
N TRP A 112 30.01 28.14 5.82
CA TRP A 112 28.70 27.89 5.22
C TRP A 112 27.60 28.26 6.21
N THR A 113 26.63 29.07 5.76
CA THR A 113 25.46 29.43 6.59
C THR A 113 24.25 28.57 6.25
N SER A 114 24.20 27.95 5.07
CA SER A 114 23.16 27.00 4.67
C SER A 114 23.69 26.04 3.59
N MET A 115 23.29 24.77 3.68
CA MET A 115 23.52 23.76 2.64
C MET A 115 22.22 23.37 1.91
N ALA A 116 21.13 24.11 2.16
CA ALA A 116 19.84 23.84 1.57
C ALA A 116 19.91 24.00 0.04
N ASN A 117 19.58 22.93 -0.69
CA ASN A 117 19.62 22.83 -2.15
C ASN A 117 21.03 23.04 -2.76
N ALA A 118 22.09 22.82 -1.98
CA ALA A 118 23.45 23.15 -2.39
C ALA A 118 23.88 22.45 -3.68
N PHE A 119 23.71 21.13 -3.77
CA PHE A 119 24.07 20.30 -4.93
C PHE A 119 22.86 19.56 -5.52
N TYR A 120 21.64 20.07 -5.28
CA TYR A 120 20.43 19.41 -5.74
C TYR A 120 20.40 19.23 -7.28
N GLY A 121 20.41 17.98 -7.73
CA GLY A 121 20.36 17.59 -9.14
C GLY A 121 21.70 17.61 -9.86
N CYS A 122 22.82 17.72 -9.13
CA CYS A 122 24.16 17.61 -9.69
C CYS A 122 24.47 16.14 -10.05
N SER A 123 23.81 15.64 -11.09
CA SER A 123 23.74 14.21 -11.41
C SER A 123 25.08 13.57 -11.78
N ASN A 124 26.05 14.39 -12.21
CA ASN A 124 27.42 13.99 -12.57
C ASN A 124 28.45 14.19 -11.46
N MET A 125 28.05 14.73 -10.30
CA MET A 125 28.98 15.16 -9.25
C MET A 125 29.51 13.99 -8.41
N VAL A 126 30.82 13.98 -8.20
CA VAL A 126 31.53 13.15 -7.22
C VAL A 126 32.21 14.00 -6.15
N LEU A 127 32.46 13.44 -4.97
CA LEU A 127 33.20 14.11 -3.89
C LEU A 127 34.62 13.56 -3.78
N ASN A 128 35.60 14.32 -4.26
CA ASN A 128 37.03 13.98 -4.20
C ASN A 128 37.73 14.65 -2.99
N ALA A 129 37.10 15.67 -2.41
CA ALA A 129 37.65 16.43 -1.30
C ALA A 129 38.06 15.56 -0.09
N THR A 130 39.25 15.84 0.44
CA THR A 130 39.78 15.16 1.64
C THR A 130 39.57 15.97 2.93
N ASP A 131 39.27 17.25 2.80
CA ASP A 131 38.90 18.16 3.89
C ASP A 131 37.38 18.12 4.15
N ALA A 132 36.90 18.90 5.12
CA ALA A 132 35.49 18.96 5.49
C ALA A 132 34.99 20.41 5.45
N PRO A 133 33.73 20.66 5.04
CA PRO A 133 33.19 22.01 5.04
C PRO A 133 33.00 22.52 6.47
N ASN A 134 33.24 23.81 6.68
CA ASN A 134 32.86 24.47 7.93
C ASN A 134 31.35 24.74 7.95
N THR A 135 30.60 23.78 8.50
CA THR A 135 29.14 23.81 8.62
C THR A 135 28.65 24.22 10.01
N ALA A 136 29.50 24.85 10.84
CA ALA A 136 29.17 25.19 12.21
C ALA A 136 27.93 26.11 12.33
N SER A 137 27.64 26.92 11.30
CA SER A 137 26.46 27.81 11.24
C SER A 137 25.27 27.21 10.48
N VAL A 138 25.39 26.01 9.90
CA VAL A 138 24.34 25.41 9.06
C VAL A 138 23.25 24.79 9.93
N THR A 139 22.02 25.25 9.72
CA THR A 139 20.81 24.68 10.34
C THR A 139 19.94 23.89 9.36
N ASP A 140 20.11 24.10 8.05
CA ASP A 140 19.33 23.47 6.99
C ASP A 140 20.24 22.82 5.94
N MET A 141 20.15 21.49 5.82
CA MET A 141 20.83 20.64 4.82
C MET A 141 19.84 19.98 3.86
N SER A 142 18.62 20.53 3.75
CA SER A 142 17.59 19.97 2.88
C SER A 142 18.02 19.90 1.43
N TYR A 143 17.73 18.80 0.76
CA TYR A 143 18.09 18.55 -0.64
C TYR A 143 19.59 18.66 -0.98
N MET A 144 20.50 18.70 0.00
CA MET A 144 21.92 19.01 -0.22
C MET A 144 22.53 18.17 -1.35
N PHE A 145 22.32 16.85 -1.34
CA PHE A 145 22.80 15.92 -2.35
C PHE A 145 21.67 15.25 -3.14
N SER A 146 20.44 15.76 -3.04
CA SER A 146 19.30 15.14 -3.72
C SER A 146 19.58 14.99 -5.23
N ASP A 147 19.24 13.85 -5.80
CA ASP A 147 19.38 13.49 -7.22
C ASP A 147 20.84 13.54 -7.74
N CYS A 148 21.84 13.44 -6.86
CA CYS A 148 23.25 13.24 -7.24
C CYS A 148 23.47 11.77 -7.65
N SER A 149 23.06 11.44 -8.88
CA SER A 149 22.88 10.05 -9.32
C SER A 149 24.14 9.18 -9.36
N VAL A 150 25.33 9.79 -9.49
CA VAL A 150 26.64 9.10 -9.50
C VAL A 150 27.42 9.22 -8.19
N TYR A 151 26.84 9.88 -7.17
CA TYR A 151 27.50 10.11 -5.89
C TYR A 151 27.53 8.82 -5.05
N ASN A 152 28.73 8.35 -4.70
CA ASN A 152 28.95 7.16 -3.86
C ASN A 152 30.23 7.27 -3.01
N GLN A 153 30.72 8.48 -2.76
CA GLN A 153 31.89 8.72 -1.94
C GLN A 153 31.46 9.00 -0.50
N ALA A 154 32.29 8.61 0.46
CA ALA A 154 32.00 8.82 1.87
C ALA A 154 31.99 10.33 2.18
N LEU A 155 31.13 10.74 3.11
CA LEU A 155 31.25 12.08 3.70
C LEU A 155 32.57 12.19 4.49
N PRO A 156 33.19 13.38 4.57
CA PRO A 156 34.39 13.60 5.36
C PRO A 156 34.20 13.21 6.84
N ALA A 157 35.23 12.67 7.48
CA ALA A 157 35.15 12.19 8.86
C ALA A 157 34.79 13.30 9.88
N ASN A 158 35.07 14.57 9.56
CA ASN A 158 34.77 15.74 10.40
C ASN A 158 33.56 16.53 9.89
N PHE A 159 32.68 15.93 9.07
CA PHE A 159 31.48 16.59 8.58
C PHE A 159 30.52 16.91 9.74
N ASN A 160 30.35 18.19 10.07
CA ASN A 160 29.63 18.63 11.26
C ASN A 160 28.13 18.83 10.97
N THR A 161 27.26 18.18 11.76
CA THR A 161 25.80 18.31 11.67
C THR A 161 25.14 18.77 12.99
N ASP A 162 25.92 19.23 13.98
CA ASP A 162 25.45 19.47 15.36
C ASP A 162 24.36 20.55 15.48
N ASN A 163 24.29 21.47 14.53
CA ASN A 163 23.31 22.57 14.51
C ASN A 163 22.18 22.36 13.53
N VAL A 164 22.18 21.26 12.78
CA VAL A 164 21.20 20.98 11.74
C VAL A 164 19.86 20.61 12.36
N THR A 165 18.80 21.30 11.94
CA THR A 165 17.42 21.04 12.33
C THR A 165 16.59 20.44 11.20
N ASN A 166 17.01 20.58 9.94
CA ASN A 166 16.32 20.05 8.77
C ASN A 166 17.25 19.26 7.85
N MET A 167 16.92 17.97 7.61
CA MET A 167 17.62 17.06 6.71
C MET A 167 16.70 16.47 5.64
N ASN A 168 15.56 17.13 5.33
CA ASN A 168 14.61 16.57 4.37
C ASN A 168 15.25 16.42 2.98
N ASN A 169 15.07 15.26 2.34
CA ASN A 169 15.67 14.90 1.05
C ASN A 169 17.21 14.99 0.97
N MET A 170 17.96 14.99 2.07
CA MET A 170 19.41 15.22 2.02
C MET A 170 20.15 14.33 1.00
N PHE A 171 19.78 13.05 0.91
CA PHE A 171 20.34 12.09 -0.06
C PHE A 171 19.27 11.52 -1.02
N ALA A 172 18.10 12.14 -1.12
CA ALA A 172 17.02 11.58 -1.93
C ALA A 172 17.48 11.32 -3.37
N PHE A 173 17.14 10.17 -3.94
CA PHE A 173 17.46 9.74 -5.31
C PHE A 173 18.96 9.64 -5.63
N CYS A 174 19.85 9.58 -4.63
CA CYS A 174 21.23 9.12 -4.78
C CYS A 174 21.26 7.60 -5.02
N THR A 175 20.87 7.16 -6.22
CA THR A 175 20.48 5.76 -6.47
C THR A 175 21.57 4.72 -6.20
N ILE A 176 22.85 5.09 -6.35
CA ILE A 176 24.01 4.21 -6.13
C ILE A 176 24.73 4.44 -4.80
N TYR A 177 24.29 5.42 -4.00
CA TYR A 177 24.97 5.77 -2.75
C TYR A 177 24.86 4.63 -1.73
N ASN A 178 26.00 4.14 -1.27
CA ASN A 178 26.11 3.05 -0.33
C ASN A 178 27.32 3.22 0.61
N GLN A 179 27.49 4.43 1.16
CA GLN A 179 28.57 4.74 2.09
C GLN A 179 28.04 4.94 3.51
N ALA A 180 28.85 4.50 4.49
CA ALA A 180 28.54 4.70 5.90
C ALA A 180 28.53 6.20 6.21
N LEU A 181 27.61 6.63 7.06
CA LEU A 181 27.67 7.97 7.62
C LEU A 181 28.82 8.06 8.64
N PRO A 182 29.53 9.19 8.74
CA PRO A 182 30.58 9.41 9.73
C PRO A 182 30.09 9.17 11.17
N ALA A 183 30.97 8.72 12.06
CA ALA A 183 30.62 8.45 13.46
C ALA A 183 30.15 9.71 14.21
N ASN A 184 30.62 10.89 13.81
CA ASN A 184 30.21 12.20 14.35
C ASN A 184 28.92 12.76 13.73
N PHE A 185 28.25 12.01 12.83
CA PHE A 185 26.99 12.45 12.20
C PHE A 185 25.87 12.49 13.25
N ASN A 186 25.66 13.68 13.80
CA ASN A 186 24.76 13.95 14.93
C ASN A 186 23.42 14.53 14.43
N THR A 187 22.32 13.91 14.84
CA THR A 187 20.96 14.33 14.45
C THR A 187 20.11 14.81 15.63
N ASN A 188 20.70 15.08 16.80
CA ASN A 188 19.99 15.43 18.05
C ASN A 188 19.08 16.66 17.98
N LYS A 189 19.28 17.56 17.01
CA LYS A 189 18.44 18.76 16.82
C LYS A 189 17.50 18.66 15.61
N VAL A 190 17.59 17.57 14.85
CA VAL A 190 16.82 17.40 13.62
C VAL A 190 15.36 17.16 13.96
N THR A 191 14.46 17.95 13.36
CA THR A 191 13.02 17.80 13.51
C THR A 191 12.36 17.20 12.26
N ASN A 192 12.99 17.34 11.09
CA ASN A 192 12.48 16.83 9.81
C ASN A 192 13.52 15.95 9.09
N MET A 193 13.19 14.67 8.91
CA MET A 193 13.97 13.68 8.16
C MET A 193 13.17 13.11 6.97
N SER A 194 12.09 13.78 6.57
CA SER A 194 11.26 13.29 5.47
C SER A 194 12.08 13.13 4.19
N TYR A 195 11.89 12.00 3.50
CA TYR A 195 12.61 11.63 2.28
C TYR A 195 14.15 11.56 2.40
N MET A 196 14.75 11.58 3.60
CA MET A 196 16.22 11.74 3.75
C MET A 196 17.04 10.77 2.88
N PHE A 197 16.62 9.51 2.77
CA PHE A 197 17.23 8.47 1.92
C PHE A 197 16.29 7.97 0.82
N ALA A 198 15.18 8.66 0.54
CA ALA A 198 14.20 8.18 -0.42
C ALA A 198 14.85 7.90 -1.78
N GLY A 199 14.63 6.73 -2.40
CA GLY A 199 15.20 6.37 -3.69
C GLY A 199 16.67 5.98 -3.69
N CYS A 200 17.35 5.91 -2.53
CA CYS A 200 18.71 5.39 -2.40
C CYS A 200 18.73 3.86 -2.58
N ARG A 201 18.56 3.39 -3.82
CA ARG A 201 18.30 1.97 -4.14
C ARG A 201 19.40 1.03 -3.64
N ALA A 202 20.66 1.47 -3.67
CA ALA A 202 21.82 0.68 -3.26
C ALA A 202 22.18 0.81 -1.76
N TYR A 203 21.57 1.74 -1.02
CA TYR A 203 21.96 2.03 0.36
C TYR A 203 21.68 0.86 1.30
N ASN A 204 22.72 0.33 1.93
CA ASN A 204 22.63 -0.78 2.88
C ASN A 204 23.72 -0.66 3.96
N GLN A 205 23.78 0.50 4.62
CA GLN A 205 24.78 0.80 5.65
C GLN A 205 24.15 0.98 7.03
N VAL A 206 24.91 0.62 8.06
CA VAL A 206 24.48 0.79 9.45
C VAL A 206 24.46 2.29 9.78
N LEU A 207 23.37 2.75 10.39
CA LEU A 207 23.30 4.12 10.92
C LEU A 207 24.17 4.24 12.18
N PRO A 208 24.96 5.32 12.31
CA PRO A 208 25.88 5.48 13.44
C PRO A 208 25.13 5.64 14.77
N THR A 209 25.80 5.38 15.89
CA THR A 209 25.20 5.50 17.24
C THR A 209 24.77 6.92 17.59
N ASN A 210 25.32 7.96 16.95
CA ASN A 210 24.92 9.35 17.13
C ASN A 210 23.69 9.75 16.30
N PHE A 211 23.14 8.82 15.50
CA PHE A 211 21.90 9.00 14.75
C PHE A 211 20.67 8.94 15.68
N ASN A 212 20.48 9.99 16.48
CA ASN A 212 19.36 10.13 17.40
C ASN A 212 18.16 10.80 16.73
N THR A 213 16.99 10.18 16.83
CA THR A 213 15.75 10.67 16.24
C THR A 213 14.74 11.22 17.24
N SER A 214 15.12 11.41 18.51
CA SER A 214 14.19 11.75 19.60
C SER A 214 13.43 13.07 19.42
N THR A 215 13.95 14.00 18.61
CA THR A 215 13.33 15.30 18.30
C THR A 215 12.58 15.32 16.97
N VAL A 216 12.65 14.23 16.19
CA VAL A 216 12.08 14.18 14.84
C VAL A 216 10.57 14.05 14.91
N THR A 217 9.87 14.93 14.21
CA THR A 217 8.41 14.93 14.12
C THR A 217 7.90 14.40 12.77
N ASN A 218 8.74 14.43 11.73
CA ASN A 218 8.38 13.96 10.38
C ASN A 218 9.43 12.98 9.82
N MET A 219 9.02 11.72 9.62
CA MET A 219 9.81 10.64 8.99
C MET A 219 9.14 10.09 7.72
N GLY A 220 8.18 10.84 7.16
CA GLY A 220 7.49 10.41 5.94
C GLY A 220 8.50 10.12 4.82
N TYR A 221 8.36 8.97 4.17
CA TYR A 221 9.23 8.52 3.06
C TYR A 221 10.73 8.37 3.39
N MET A 222 11.15 8.42 4.66
CA MET A 222 12.57 8.52 5.04
C MET A 222 13.47 7.48 4.33
N PHE A 223 13.03 6.22 4.24
CA PHE A 223 13.74 5.14 3.55
C PHE A 223 13.01 4.67 2.28
N SER A 224 11.98 5.36 1.81
CA SER A 224 11.15 4.87 0.72
C SER A 224 11.99 4.58 -0.54
N GLY A 225 11.92 3.39 -1.12
CA GLY A 225 12.69 3.00 -2.29
C GLY A 225 14.13 2.59 -2.00
N CYS A 226 14.56 2.49 -0.73
CA CYS A 226 15.83 1.89 -0.33
C CYS A 226 15.79 0.36 -0.50
N ARG A 227 15.79 -0.10 -1.75
CA ARG A 227 15.52 -1.50 -2.11
C ARG A 227 16.52 -2.50 -1.51
N ALA A 228 17.77 -2.10 -1.32
CA ALA A 228 18.82 -2.93 -0.74
C ALA A 228 18.92 -2.85 0.80
N TYR A 229 18.24 -1.90 1.44
CA TYR A 229 18.42 -1.63 2.87
C TYR A 229 17.90 -2.78 3.74
N ASN A 230 18.79 -3.41 4.50
CA ASN A 230 18.47 -4.48 5.43
C ASN A 230 19.35 -4.42 6.69
N GLN A 231 19.57 -3.20 7.22
CA GLN A 231 20.34 -2.97 8.45
C GLN A 231 19.42 -2.72 9.63
N ALA A 232 19.83 -3.19 10.80
CA ALA A 232 19.12 -2.93 12.05
C ALA A 232 19.15 -1.43 12.36
N LEU A 233 18.03 -0.89 12.82
CA LEU A 233 18.01 0.48 13.33
C LEU A 233 18.75 0.55 14.68
N PRO A 234 19.50 1.63 14.95
CA PRO A 234 20.20 1.80 16.22
C PRO A 234 19.28 1.74 17.45
N ALA A 235 19.81 1.31 18.60
CA ALA A 235 19.03 1.22 19.84
C ALA A 235 18.46 2.57 20.30
N ASN A 236 19.10 3.68 19.94
CA ASN A 236 18.66 5.05 20.22
C ASN A 236 17.73 5.64 19.15
N PHE A 237 17.27 4.84 18.17
CA PHE A 237 16.26 5.24 17.19
C PHE A 237 14.89 5.37 17.88
N ASN A 238 14.66 6.55 18.48
CA ASN A 238 13.46 6.89 19.24
C ASN A 238 12.48 7.67 18.37
N THR A 239 11.26 7.16 18.20
CA THR A 239 10.22 7.75 17.36
C THR A 239 9.07 8.39 18.14
N MET A 240 9.22 8.59 19.46
CA MET A 240 8.13 9.07 20.33
C MET A 240 7.56 10.43 19.91
N ALA A 241 8.37 11.32 19.34
CA ALA A 241 7.95 12.64 18.86
C ALA A 241 7.37 12.63 17.43
N VAL A 242 7.43 11.50 16.72
CA VAL A 242 7.05 11.40 15.31
C VAL A 242 5.53 11.44 15.16
N ILE A 243 5.06 12.32 14.27
CA ILE A 243 3.65 12.48 13.91
C ILE A 243 3.32 11.82 12.56
N ASN A 244 4.27 11.85 11.61
CA ASN A 244 4.08 11.31 10.26
C ASN A 244 5.13 10.22 9.92
N MET A 245 4.64 9.00 9.67
CA MET A 245 5.44 7.85 9.19
C MET A 245 4.93 7.29 7.85
N GLY A 246 4.12 8.07 7.13
CA GLY A 246 3.59 7.66 5.82
C GLY A 246 4.72 7.26 4.89
N SER A 247 4.62 6.08 4.29
CA SER A 247 5.60 5.54 3.34
C SER A 247 7.03 5.38 3.87
N MET A 248 7.26 5.40 5.18
CA MET A 248 8.62 5.43 5.77
C MET A 248 9.54 4.34 5.19
N PHE A 249 9.03 3.11 5.01
CA PHE A 249 9.76 1.98 4.43
C PHE A 249 9.16 1.49 3.09
N ALA A 250 8.33 2.29 2.41
CA ALA A 250 7.70 1.87 1.18
C ALA A 250 8.73 1.50 0.10
N ASP A 251 8.61 0.33 -0.55
CA ASP A 251 9.53 -0.25 -1.54
C ASP A 251 10.93 -0.62 -0.98
N CYS A 252 11.07 -0.78 0.35
CA CYS A 252 12.24 -1.40 0.99
C CYS A 252 12.23 -2.93 0.85
N ARG A 253 12.43 -3.41 -0.39
CA ARG A 253 12.21 -4.81 -0.78
C ARG A 253 13.04 -5.85 -0.05
N ALA A 254 14.22 -5.48 0.47
CA ALA A 254 15.12 -6.37 1.21
C ALA A 254 15.00 -6.26 2.74
N TYR A 255 14.22 -5.30 3.25
CA TYR A 255 14.19 -5.01 4.69
C TYR A 255 13.48 -6.12 5.47
N ASN A 256 14.20 -6.76 6.40
CA ASN A 256 13.66 -7.79 7.29
C ASN A 256 14.32 -7.73 8.68
N GLN A 257 14.43 -6.53 9.25
CA GLN A 257 15.04 -6.32 10.57
C GLN A 257 14.00 -5.99 11.62
N ALA A 258 14.22 -6.50 12.84
CA ALA A 258 13.37 -6.20 13.98
C ALA A 258 13.53 -4.72 14.39
N PHE A 259 12.45 -4.12 14.87
CA PHE A 259 12.49 -2.76 15.41
C PHE A 259 13.04 -2.73 16.84
N PRO A 260 13.84 -1.70 17.20
CA PRO A 260 14.35 -1.55 18.55
C PRO A 260 13.23 -1.22 19.54
N THR A 261 13.47 -1.47 20.83
CA THR A 261 12.49 -1.24 21.91
C THR A 261 12.07 0.22 22.07
N ASN A 262 12.81 1.18 21.50
CA ASN A 262 12.49 2.60 21.52
C ASN A 262 11.66 3.07 20.31
N PHE A 263 11.31 2.16 19.37
CA PHE A 263 10.44 2.44 18.23
C PHE A 263 8.98 2.61 18.66
N ASN A 264 8.68 3.76 19.26
CA ASN A 264 7.37 4.09 19.81
C ASN A 264 6.57 4.93 18.81
N THR A 265 5.38 4.45 18.41
CA THR A 265 4.52 5.11 17.44
C THR A 265 3.32 5.83 18.05
N SER A 266 3.29 6.05 19.37
CA SER A 266 2.12 6.60 20.06
C SER A 266 1.72 8.01 19.60
N GLY A 267 2.64 8.81 19.07
CA GLY A 267 2.36 10.13 18.51
C GLY A 267 1.89 10.13 17.04
N VAL A 268 1.97 9.00 16.34
CA VAL A 268 1.81 8.93 14.89
C VAL A 268 0.33 8.99 14.50
N THR A 269 0.02 9.85 13.54
CA THR A 269 -1.36 10.01 13.00
C THR A 269 -1.52 9.43 11.59
N ASN A 270 -0.42 9.27 10.83
CA ASN A 270 -0.42 8.73 9.47
C ASN A 270 0.60 7.58 9.32
N MET A 271 0.09 6.39 9.01
CA MET A 271 0.88 5.17 8.69
C MET A 271 0.55 4.61 7.30
N SER A 272 -0.07 5.42 6.42
CA SER A 272 -0.37 4.99 5.06
C SER A 272 0.91 4.56 4.35
N TYR A 273 0.85 3.44 3.60
CA TYR A 273 1.99 2.87 2.86
C TYR A 273 3.24 2.54 3.67
N MET A 274 3.21 2.53 5.02
CA MET A 274 4.42 2.44 5.86
C MET A 274 5.38 1.29 5.47
N PHE A 275 4.84 0.11 5.15
CA PHE A 275 5.58 -1.08 4.70
C PHE A 275 5.21 -1.52 3.27
N HIS A 276 4.60 -0.64 2.47
CA HIS A 276 4.15 -0.99 1.12
C HIS A 276 5.31 -1.58 0.29
N ASN A 277 5.10 -2.73 -0.36
CA ASN A 277 6.10 -3.47 -1.14
C ASN A 277 7.39 -3.88 -0.37
N CYS A 278 7.33 -4.00 0.96
CA CYS A 278 8.38 -4.67 1.74
C CYS A 278 8.29 -6.20 1.56
N TYR A 279 8.72 -6.70 0.39
CA TYR A 279 8.44 -8.07 -0.07
C TYR A 279 8.85 -9.18 0.89
N VAL A 280 9.96 -8.99 1.62
CA VAL A 280 10.55 -10.00 2.51
C VAL A 280 10.36 -9.72 4.00
N TYR A 281 9.65 -8.64 4.36
CA TYR A 281 9.47 -8.26 5.76
C TYR A 281 8.57 -9.25 6.50
N ASN A 282 9.11 -9.90 7.54
CA ASN A 282 8.39 -10.88 8.36
C ASN A 282 8.77 -10.80 9.85
N GLN A 283 8.94 -9.58 10.37
CA GLN A 283 9.32 -9.36 11.77
C GLN A 283 8.12 -9.01 12.64
N ILE A 284 8.18 -9.43 13.90
CA ILE A 284 7.18 -9.08 14.92
C ILE A 284 7.27 -7.58 15.17
N LEU A 285 6.11 -6.90 15.13
CA LEU A 285 6.04 -5.50 15.55
C LEU A 285 6.19 -5.41 17.07
N PRO A 286 6.99 -4.45 17.58
CA PRO A 286 7.32 -4.39 19.00
C PRO A 286 6.10 -3.96 19.83
N ALA A 287 6.11 -4.24 21.13
CA ALA A 287 4.97 -3.97 22.02
C ALA A 287 4.63 -2.47 22.15
N ASN A 288 5.55 -1.57 21.83
CA ASN A 288 5.34 -0.13 21.80
C ASN A 288 4.86 0.41 20.43
N PHE A 289 4.57 -0.47 19.47
CA PHE A 289 3.91 -0.14 18.21
C PHE A 289 2.42 0.19 18.45
N ASN A 290 2.17 1.38 18.99
CA ASN A 290 0.85 1.89 19.34
C ASN A 290 0.24 2.66 18.17
N THR A 291 -0.97 2.30 17.77
CA THR A 291 -1.70 2.91 16.64
C THR A 291 -2.92 3.73 17.05
N ALA A 292 -3.13 4.00 18.34
CA ALA A 292 -4.36 4.62 18.85
C ALA A 292 -4.69 6.00 18.25
N ASN A 293 -3.67 6.76 17.83
CA ASN A 293 -3.83 8.09 17.23
C ASN A 293 -3.84 8.07 15.68
N VAL A 294 -3.68 6.90 15.07
CA VAL A 294 -3.59 6.77 13.61
C VAL A 294 -4.98 6.90 12.99
N THR A 295 -5.11 7.75 11.96
CA THR A 295 -6.37 7.96 11.24
C THR A 295 -6.38 7.32 9.84
N ASN A 296 -5.21 7.03 9.28
CA ASN A 296 -5.04 6.42 7.96
C ASN A 296 -4.00 5.28 7.98
N MET A 297 -4.45 4.07 7.66
CA MET A 297 -3.64 2.85 7.52
C MET A 297 -3.73 2.24 6.11
N SER A 298 -4.20 3.02 5.13
CA SER A 298 -4.31 2.53 3.76
C SER A 298 -2.96 2.05 3.23
N TYR A 299 -2.95 0.91 2.55
CA TYR A 299 -1.74 0.29 1.98
C TYR A 299 -0.61 -0.07 2.98
N MET A 300 -0.86 -0.05 4.30
CA MET A 300 0.20 -0.16 5.31
C MET A 300 1.13 -1.37 5.12
N PHE A 301 0.59 -2.55 4.83
CA PHE A 301 1.35 -3.78 4.51
C PHE A 301 1.16 -4.23 3.06
N ASN A 302 0.61 -3.39 2.19
CA ASN A 302 0.29 -3.80 0.83
C ASN A 302 1.54 -4.32 0.10
N GLY A 303 1.51 -5.55 -0.39
CA GLY A 303 2.61 -6.19 -1.09
C GLY A 303 3.67 -6.80 -0.18
N CYS A 304 3.48 -6.88 1.15
CA CYS A 304 4.36 -7.63 2.05
C CYS A 304 4.17 -9.14 1.89
N ARG A 305 4.70 -9.70 0.79
CA ARG A 305 4.39 -11.05 0.29
C ARG A 305 4.56 -12.17 1.31
N VAL A 306 5.60 -12.07 2.16
CA VAL A 306 5.94 -13.11 3.15
C VAL A 306 5.49 -12.77 4.58
N TYR A 307 4.88 -11.61 4.81
CA TYR A 307 4.50 -11.17 6.15
C TYR A 307 3.43 -12.11 6.72
N ASN A 308 3.74 -12.76 7.84
CA ASN A 308 2.85 -13.70 8.52
C ASN A 308 3.02 -13.62 10.05
N GLN A 309 3.16 -12.40 10.58
CA GLN A 309 3.26 -12.15 12.03
C GLN A 309 1.94 -11.62 12.59
N ALA A 310 1.63 -12.05 13.81
CA ALA A 310 0.46 -11.55 14.54
C ALA A 310 0.62 -10.04 14.79
N LEU A 311 -0.49 -9.30 14.68
CA LEU A 311 -0.50 -7.89 15.08
C LEU A 311 -0.41 -7.80 16.61
N PRO A 312 0.27 -6.78 17.16
CA PRO A 312 0.36 -6.58 18.61
C PRO A 312 -1.01 -6.43 19.28
N ALA A 313 -1.12 -6.84 20.55
CA ALA A 313 -2.36 -6.71 21.31
C ALA A 313 -2.80 -5.24 21.51
N ASN A 314 -1.90 -4.27 21.38
CA ASN A 314 -2.20 -2.83 21.46
C ASN A 314 -2.45 -2.18 20.08
N PHE A 315 -2.66 -2.98 19.02
CA PHE A 315 -3.00 -2.49 17.69
C PHE A 315 -4.44 -1.95 17.65
N ASN A 316 -4.60 -0.70 18.07
CA ASN A 316 -5.87 0.01 18.18
C ASN A 316 -6.21 0.77 16.89
N THR A 317 -7.37 0.51 16.31
CA THR A 317 -7.85 1.13 15.07
C THR A 317 -9.05 2.07 15.26
N ALA A 318 -9.41 2.42 16.51
CA ALA A 318 -10.63 3.17 16.81
C ALA A 318 -10.73 4.54 16.11
N ALA A 319 -9.60 5.21 15.86
CA ALA A 319 -9.52 6.49 15.15
C ALA A 319 -9.36 6.33 13.63
N VAL A 320 -9.17 5.11 13.12
CA VAL A 320 -8.87 4.86 11.71
C VAL A 320 -10.14 4.94 10.87
N THR A 321 -10.11 5.74 9.81
CA THR A 321 -11.23 5.89 8.87
C THR A 321 -11.02 5.11 7.56
N ASN A 322 -9.76 4.81 7.21
CA ASN A 322 -9.38 4.16 5.97
C ASN A 322 -8.37 3.02 6.22
N ILE A 323 -8.79 1.79 5.93
CA ILE A 323 -7.97 0.56 5.95
C ILE A 323 -7.90 -0.10 4.56
N SER A 324 -8.20 0.64 3.50
CA SER A 324 -8.16 0.12 2.14
C SER A 324 -6.77 -0.40 1.80
N TYR A 325 -6.71 -1.55 1.10
CA TYR A 325 -5.46 -2.22 0.71
C TYR A 325 -4.52 -2.62 1.85
N MET A 326 -4.93 -2.54 3.12
CA MET A 326 -4.01 -2.70 4.27
C MET A 326 -3.14 -3.95 4.20
N PHE A 327 -3.68 -5.10 3.81
CA PHE A 327 -2.97 -6.37 3.61
C PHE A 327 -2.94 -6.84 2.16
N ALA A 328 -3.40 -6.03 1.19
CA ALA A 328 -3.49 -6.51 -0.18
C ALA A 328 -2.12 -6.99 -0.71
N GLY A 329 -2.07 -8.17 -1.32
CA GLY A 329 -0.83 -8.79 -1.82
C GLY A 329 0.04 -9.44 -0.75
N CYS A 330 -0.39 -9.50 0.52
CA CYS A 330 0.27 -10.29 1.56
C CYS A 330 -0.02 -11.79 1.36
N THR A 331 0.63 -12.40 0.36
CA THR A 331 0.31 -13.76 -0.10
C THR A 331 0.45 -14.84 0.98
N ALA A 332 1.33 -14.65 1.97
CA ALA A 332 1.56 -15.59 3.06
C ALA A 332 0.79 -15.28 4.35
N TYR A 333 0.06 -14.16 4.43
CA TYR A 333 -0.57 -13.72 5.67
C TYR A 333 -1.74 -14.63 6.04
N ASN A 334 -1.64 -15.29 7.19
CA ASN A 334 -2.67 -16.18 7.73
C ASN A 334 -2.75 -16.08 9.26
N GLN A 335 -2.69 -14.86 9.79
CA GLN A 335 -2.78 -14.59 11.23
C GLN A 335 -4.16 -14.08 11.60
N ALA A 336 -4.64 -14.48 12.78
CA ALA A 336 -5.89 -13.96 13.31
C ALA A 336 -5.76 -12.45 13.57
N LEU A 337 -6.80 -11.70 13.24
CA LEU A 337 -6.86 -10.29 13.58
C LEU A 337 -7.07 -10.12 15.10
N PRO A 338 -6.54 -9.05 15.71
CA PRO A 338 -6.71 -8.80 17.13
C PRO A 338 -8.19 -8.73 17.54
N THR A 339 -8.52 -9.32 18.69
CA THR A 339 -9.88 -9.30 19.24
C THR A 339 -10.33 -7.90 19.67
N ASN A 340 -9.43 -6.94 19.79
CA ASN A 340 -9.72 -5.54 20.10
C ASN A 340 -9.70 -4.63 18.85
N LEU A 341 -9.69 -5.19 17.64
CA LEU A 341 -9.75 -4.43 16.39
C LEU A 341 -11.08 -3.66 16.31
N ASN A 342 -11.03 -2.33 16.53
CA ASN A 342 -12.19 -1.46 16.47
C ASN A 342 -12.27 -0.76 15.11
N THR A 343 -13.24 -1.15 14.28
CA THR A 343 -13.45 -0.58 12.94
C THR A 343 -14.66 0.36 12.86
N ALA A 344 -15.21 0.82 14.00
CA ALA A 344 -16.45 1.59 14.02
C ALA A 344 -16.37 2.93 13.26
N ALA A 345 -15.18 3.55 13.15
CA ALA A 345 -14.95 4.78 12.39
C ALA A 345 -14.63 4.55 10.91
N VAL A 346 -14.43 3.29 10.49
CA VAL A 346 -13.98 2.97 9.14
C VAL A 346 -15.12 3.15 8.14
N THR A 347 -14.83 3.88 7.06
CA THR A 347 -15.77 4.09 5.94
C THR A 347 -15.32 3.36 4.67
N ASN A 348 -14.02 3.10 4.51
CA ASN A 348 -13.45 2.41 3.36
C ASN A 348 -12.59 1.21 3.78
N MET A 349 -13.02 0.00 3.38
CA MET A 349 -12.29 -1.27 3.56
C MET A 349 -11.94 -1.95 2.22
N SER A 350 -12.07 -1.23 1.11
CA SER A 350 -11.83 -1.81 -0.22
C SER A 350 -10.44 -2.46 -0.32
N ASN A 351 -10.37 -3.61 -0.98
CA ASN A 351 -9.13 -4.36 -1.18
C ASN A 351 -8.38 -4.77 0.08
N MET A 352 -8.97 -4.75 1.29
CA MET A 352 -8.22 -4.98 2.54
C MET A 352 -7.37 -6.26 2.52
N PHE A 353 -7.89 -7.36 1.99
CA PHE A 353 -7.18 -8.64 1.84
C PHE A 353 -7.02 -9.08 0.38
N SER A 354 -7.13 -8.16 -0.59
CA SER A 354 -7.03 -8.53 -2.00
C SER A 354 -5.72 -9.27 -2.30
N SER A 355 -5.77 -10.44 -2.94
CA SER A 355 -4.64 -11.32 -3.24
C SER A 355 -3.90 -11.91 -2.02
N CYS A 356 -4.55 -11.98 -0.85
CA CYS A 356 -4.05 -12.73 0.31
C CYS A 356 -4.31 -14.23 0.15
N ASN A 357 -3.51 -14.89 -0.71
CA ASN A 357 -3.70 -16.29 -1.11
C ASN A 357 -3.88 -17.28 0.03
N ALA A 358 -3.10 -17.14 1.12
CA ALA A 358 -3.09 -18.07 2.25
C ALA A 358 -4.06 -17.69 3.39
N TYR A 359 -4.77 -16.56 3.29
CA TYR A 359 -5.60 -16.07 4.39
C TYR A 359 -6.84 -16.95 4.56
N ASN A 360 -6.99 -17.55 5.74
CA ASN A 360 -8.14 -18.38 6.10
C ASN A 360 -8.47 -18.25 7.59
N GLN A 361 -8.52 -17.02 8.10
CA GLN A 361 -8.82 -16.73 9.51
C GLN A 361 -10.22 -16.12 9.65
N ALA A 362 -10.90 -16.50 10.73
CA ALA A 362 -12.20 -15.94 11.07
C ALA A 362 -12.03 -14.47 11.48
N PHE A 363 -13.02 -13.64 11.15
CA PHE A 363 -13.04 -12.26 11.65
C PHE A 363 -13.43 -12.22 13.14
N PRO A 364 -12.90 -11.25 13.90
CA PRO A 364 -13.32 -11.02 15.28
C PRO A 364 -14.82 -10.76 15.37
N ALA A 365 -15.46 -11.33 16.39
CA ALA A 365 -16.91 -11.19 16.62
C ALA A 365 -17.37 -9.75 16.92
N ASN A 366 -16.42 -8.85 17.23
CA ASN A 366 -16.66 -7.43 17.48
C ASN A 366 -16.36 -6.52 16.28
N LEU A 367 -16.04 -7.08 15.11
CA LEU A 367 -15.79 -6.31 13.90
C LEU A 367 -17.01 -5.45 13.53
N ASN A 368 -16.88 -4.13 13.56
CA ASN A 368 -17.98 -3.21 13.25
C ASN A 368 -17.84 -2.63 11.84
N THR A 369 -18.75 -2.99 10.95
CA THR A 369 -18.75 -2.52 9.56
C THR A 369 -19.89 -1.55 9.24
N ALA A 370 -20.63 -1.08 10.24
CA ALA A 370 -21.88 -0.32 10.05
C ALA A 370 -21.71 1.05 9.37
N ASN A 371 -20.50 1.60 9.35
CA ASN A 371 -20.16 2.86 8.67
C ASN A 371 -19.46 2.68 7.33
N VAL A 372 -19.18 1.44 6.93
CA VAL A 372 -18.47 1.14 5.68
C VAL A 372 -19.40 1.33 4.50
N THR A 373 -18.95 2.11 3.52
CA THR A 373 -19.67 2.36 2.27
C THR A 373 -19.05 1.62 1.08
N ASN A 374 -17.76 1.29 1.13
CA ASN A 374 -17.04 0.58 0.08
C ASN A 374 -16.39 -0.72 0.60
N MET A 375 -16.86 -1.86 0.09
CA MET A 375 -16.33 -3.22 0.33
C MET A 375 -15.87 -3.89 -0.97
N SER A 376 -15.57 -3.10 -2.01
CA SER A 376 -15.06 -3.65 -3.27
C SER A 376 -13.76 -4.42 -3.04
N SER A 377 -13.63 -5.59 -3.66
CA SER A 377 -12.43 -6.42 -3.67
C SER A 377 -11.87 -6.84 -2.30
N VAL A 378 -12.64 -6.78 -1.20
CA VAL A 378 -12.13 -7.06 0.16
C VAL A 378 -11.39 -8.41 0.22
N PHE A 379 -11.95 -9.45 -0.40
CA PHE A 379 -11.36 -10.80 -0.45
C PHE A 379 -10.91 -11.21 -1.85
N SER A 380 -10.89 -10.31 -2.83
CA SER A 380 -10.59 -10.66 -4.23
C SER A 380 -9.26 -11.43 -4.31
N GLY A 381 -9.23 -12.65 -4.84
CA GLY A 381 -8.01 -13.46 -4.92
C GLY A 381 -7.57 -14.16 -3.62
N CYS A 382 -8.39 -14.15 -2.56
CA CYS A 382 -8.16 -14.96 -1.36
C CYS A 382 -8.48 -16.44 -1.62
N ASN A 383 -7.58 -17.14 -2.31
CA ASN A 383 -7.82 -18.50 -2.81
C ASN A 383 -8.23 -19.53 -1.73
N THR A 384 -7.67 -19.45 -0.52
CA THR A 384 -7.98 -20.39 0.58
C THR A 384 -9.09 -19.95 1.52
N TYR A 385 -9.62 -18.73 1.38
CA TYR A 385 -10.55 -18.17 2.35
C TYR A 385 -11.89 -18.90 2.31
N ASN A 386 -12.27 -19.54 3.42
CA ASN A 386 -13.55 -20.24 3.55
C ASN A 386 -14.12 -20.10 4.97
N GLN A 387 -14.02 -18.90 5.55
CA GLN A 387 -14.55 -18.60 6.88
C GLN A 387 -15.90 -17.90 6.79
N ALA A 388 -16.79 -18.21 7.74
CA ALA A 388 -18.07 -17.54 7.84
C ALA A 388 -17.86 -16.07 8.22
N LEU A 389 -18.65 -15.18 7.63
CA LEU A 389 -18.72 -13.79 8.07
C LEU A 389 -19.44 -13.72 9.43
N PRO A 390 -19.02 -12.84 10.35
CA PRO A 390 -19.61 -12.78 11.68
C PRO A 390 -21.05 -12.22 11.63
N ALA A 391 -21.88 -12.60 12.61
CA ALA A 391 -23.29 -12.21 12.66
C ALA A 391 -23.53 -10.70 12.75
N ASN A 392 -22.52 -9.92 13.16
CA ASN A 392 -22.57 -8.46 13.23
C ASN A 392 -22.00 -7.76 11.97
N PHE A 393 -21.70 -8.52 10.90
CA PHE A 393 -21.21 -7.98 9.63
C PHE A 393 -22.29 -7.18 8.90
N ASN A 394 -22.38 -5.90 9.23
CA ASN A 394 -23.41 -4.99 8.74
C ASN A 394 -23.02 -4.34 7.42
N THR A 395 -23.82 -4.54 6.37
CA THR A 395 -23.60 -3.98 5.03
C THR A 395 -24.64 -2.94 4.61
N THR A 396 -25.48 -2.43 5.52
CA THR A 396 -26.63 -1.58 5.16
C THR A 396 -26.27 -0.26 4.49
N LYS A 397 -25.05 0.25 4.70
CA LYS A 397 -24.53 1.47 4.05
C LYS A 397 -23.64 1.20 2.84
N VAL A 398 -23.36 -0.06 2.52
CA VAL A 398 -22.43 -0.44 1.45
C VAL A 398 -23.09 -0.17 0.10
N THR A 399 -22.43 0.63 -0.73
CA THR A 399 -22.88 0.94 -2.10
C THR A 399 -22.07 0.17 -3.15
N ASP A 400 -20.83 -0.23 -2.84
CA ASP A 400 -19.95 -0.97 -3.75
C ASP A 400 -19.46 -2.29 -3.12
N MET A 401 -19.83 -3.41 -3.74
CA MET A 401 -19.40 -4.79 -3.44
C MET A 401 -18.72 -5.44 -4.65
N SER A 402 -18.31 -4.66 -5.66
CA SER A 402 -17.67 -5.20 -6.85
C SER A 402 -16.43 -6.02 -6.48
N TYR A 403 -16.27 -7.19 -7.10
CA TYR A 403 -15.18 -8.14 -6.84
C TYR A 403 -15.01 -8.61 -5.38
N MET A 404 -15.97 -8.37 -4.47
CA MET A 404 -15.77 -8.61 -3.03
C MET A 404 -15.26 -10.01 -2.70
N PHE A 405 -15.74 -11.03 -3.42
CA PHE A 405 -15.34 -12.44 -3.34
C PHE A 405 -14.90 -12.99 -4.71
N ALA A 406 -14.35 -12.15 -5.59
CA ALA A 406 -13.81 -12.62 -6.87
C ALA A 406 -12.60 -13.51 -6.62
N PHE A 407 -12.39 -14.52 -7.47
CA PHE A 407 -11.23 -15.42 -7.42
C PHE A 407 -10.97 -16.05 -6.03
N CYS A 408 -12.03 -16.29 -5.27
CA CYS A 408 -11.98 -16.96 -3.97
C CYS A 408 -12.19 -18.48 -4.18
N GLY A 409 -11.11 -19.18 -4.52
CA GLY A 409 -11.12 -20.60 -4.89
C GLY A 409 -11.92 -21.52 -3.96
N ALA A 410 -11.82 -21.31 -2.64
CA ALA A 410 -12.42 -22.18 -1.62
C ALA A 410 -13.72 -21.64 -0.98
N TYR A 411 -14.15 -20.40 -1.29
CA TYR A 411 -15.23 -19.76 -0.55
C TYR A 411 -16.60 -20.35 -0.89
N ASN A 412 -17.28 -20.94 0.11
CA ASN A 412 -18.64 -21.47 -0.05
C ASN A 412 -19.47 -21.35 1.23
N GLN A 413 -19.29 -20.26 1.99
CA GLN A 413 -20.01 -20.04 3.24
C GLN A 413 -21.37 -19.39 2.99
N THR A 414 -22.36 -19.78 3.79
CA THR A 414 -23.66 -19.10 3.82
C THR A 414 -23.49 -17.69 4.37
N LEU A 415 -24.03 -16.70 3.67
CA LEU A 415 -23.98 -15.30 4.09
C LEU A 415 -24.91 -15.07 5.30
N PRO A 416 -24.51 -14.22 6.27
CA PRO A 416 -25.33 -13.92 7.44
C PRO A 416 -26.70 -13.32 7.06
N ALA A 417 -27.71 -13.54 7.90
CA ALA A 417 -29.08 -13.03 7.66
C ALA A 417 -29.16 -11.49 7.58
N ASN A 418 -28.20 -10.77 8.18
CA ASN A 418 -28.08 -9.32 8.14
C ASN A 418 -27.24 -8.79 6.96
N PHE A 419 -26.80 -9.66 6.04
CA PHE A 419 -26.12 -9.26 4.82
C PHE A 419 -27.11 -8.58 3.87
N ASN A 420 -27.17 -7.25 3.96
CA ASN A 420 -28.13 -6.40 3.26
C ASN A 420 -27.50 -5.76 2.02
N THR A 421 -28.10 -6.00 0.85
CA THR A 421 -27.64 -5.45 -0.44
C THR A 421 -28.51 -4.31 -0.96
N ALA A 422 -29.50 -3.83 -0.21
CA ALA A 422 -30.49 -2.85 -0.69
C ALA A 422 -29.87 -1.50 -1.09
N ALA A 423 -28.77 -1.09 -0.47
CA ALA A 423 -28.04 0.14 -0.82
C ALA A 423 -27.01 -0.05 -1.94
N VAL A 424 -26.74 -1.28 -2.36
CA VAL A 424 -25.67 -1.61 -3.32
C VAL A 424 -26.08 -1.14 -4.71
N THR A 425 -25.18 -0.40 -5.36
CA THR A 425 -25.31 0.03 -6.75
C THR A 425 -24.38 -0.76 -7.66
N ASN A 426 -23.23 -1.22 -7.16
CA ASN A 426 -22.25 -2.01 -7.90
C ASN A 426 -21.92 -3.33 -7.20
N MET A 427 -22.17 -4.45 -7.87
CA MET A 427 -21.78 -5.82 -7.48
C MET A 427 -21.18 -6.59 -8.65
N SER A 428 -20.64 -5.87 -9.65
CA SER A 428 -19.95 -6.49 -10.78
C SER A 428 -18.83 -7.42 -10.29
N TYR A 429 -18.73 -8.59 -10.90
CA TYR A 429 -17.74 -9.62 -10.57
C TYR A 429 -17.73 -10.10 -9.12
N MET A 430 -18.76 -9.84 -8.30
CA MET A 430 -18.72 -10.10 -6.86
C MET A 430 -18.25 -11.52 -6.49
N PHE A 431 -18.63 -12.55 -7.26
CA PHE A 431 -18.20 -13.93 -7.07
C PHE A 431 -17.42 -14.50 -8.27
N ALA A 432 -17.01 -13.66 -9.21
CA ALA A 432 -16.43 -14.13 -10.47
C ALA A 432 -15.15 -14.94 -10.23
N GLY A 433 -15.03 -16.10 -10.88
CA GLY A 433 -13.85 -16.98 -10.74
C GLY A 433 -13.76 -17.70 -9.39
N SER A 434 -14.86 -17.87 -8.66
CA SER A 434 -14.93 -18.59 -7.39
C SER A 434 -15.60 -19.97 -7.59
N PRO A 435 -14.84 -21.00 -8.01
CA PRO A 435 -15.37 -22.31 -8.41
C PRO A 435 -16.01 -23.13 -7.29
N ALA A 436 -15.71 -22.84 -6.01
CA ALA A 436 -16.39 -23.50 -4.88
C ALA A 436 -17.72 -22.83 -4.51
N PHE A 437 -17.98 -21.61 -4.97
CA PHE A 437 -19.13 -20.84 -4.55
C PHE A 437 -20.43 -21.44 -5.10
N ASN A 438 -21.21 -22.07 -4.23
CA ASN A 438 -22.47 -22.73 -4.54
C ASN A 438 -23.56 -22.36 -3.51
N GLN A 439 -23.83 -21.06 -3.37
CA GLN A 439 -24.87 -20.55 -2.47
C GLN A 439 -26.06 -19.99 -3.25
N ASN A 440 -27.24 -20.07 -2.65
CA ASN A 440 -28.43 -19.40 -3.16
C ASN A 440 -28.44 -17.93 -2.71
N VAL A 441 -28.24 -17.00 -3.65
CA VAL A 441 -28.29 -15.55 -3.41
C VAL A 441 -29.59 -14.89 -3.89
N GLY A 442 -30.66 -15.68 -4.11
CA GLY A 442 -31.95 -15.17 -4.57
C GLY A 442 -32.61 -14.18 -3.60
N ALA A 443 -32.18 -14.16 -2.33
CA ALA A 443 -32.64 -13.22 -1.32
C ALA A 443 -32.00 -11.82 -1.43
N PHE A 444 -30.99 -11.62 -2.29
CA PHE A 444 -30.38 -10.32 -2.47
C PHE A 444 -31.39 -9.31 -3.02
N ASN A 445 -31.49 -8.16 -2.36
CA ASN A 445 -32.20 -7.02 -2.91
C ASN A 445 -31.30 -6.33 -3.94
N ILE A 446 -31.69 -6.39 -5.21
CA ILE A 446 -30.93 -5.81 -6.33
C ILE A 446 -31.66 -4.62 -6.98
N ALA A 447 -32.63 -4.01 -6.30
CA ALA A 447 -33.41 -2.91 -6.87
C ALA A 447 -32.54 -1.74 -7.34
N ASN A 448 -31.61 -1.32 -6.48
CA ASN A 448 -30.69 -0.19 -6.71
C ASN A 448 -29.43 -0.56 -7.50
N VAL A 449 -29.25 -1.84 -7.82
CA VAL A 449 -28.05 -2.31 -8.53
C VAL A 449 -28.12 -1.88 -9.98
N THR A 450 -27.13 -1.08 -10.38
CA THR A 450 -26.95 -0.59 -11.75
C THR A 450 -25.89 -1.40 -12.50
N ASN A 451 -24.92 -2.00 -11.79
CA ASN A 451 -23.91 -2.86 -12.38
C ASN A 451 -23.76 -4.19 -11.61
N MET A 452 -24.06 -5.30 -12.28
CA MET A 452 -23.89 -6.67 -11.78
C MET A 452 -23.31 -7.61 -12.86
N THR A 453 -22.58 -7.01 -13.80
CA THR A 453 -21.90 -7.74 -14.88
C THR A 453 -20.99 -8.82 -14.32
N ASN A 454 -21.07 -10.02 -14.89
CA ASN A 454 -20.23 -11.17 -14.56
C ASN A 454 -20.25 -11.60 -13.09
N ILE A 455 -21.32 -11.29 -12.35
CA ILE A 455 -21.45 -11.63 -10.91
C ILE A 455 -21.25 -13.13 -10.64
N PHE A 456 -21.65 -13.99 -11.59
CA PHE A 456 -21.55 -15.45 -11.49
C PHE A 456 -20.59 -16.09 -12.49
N TYR A 457 -19.80 -15.29 -13.21
CA TYR A 457 -18.88 -15.80 -14.22
C TYR A 457 -17.88 -16.77 -13.58
N ASN A 458 -17.77 -17.99 -14.13
CA ASN A 458 -16.89 -19.04 -13.65
C ASN A 458 -17.07 -19.37 -12.14
N THR A 459 -18.33 -19.46 -11.70
CA THR A 459 -18.69 -19.92 -10.34
C THR A 459 -19.10 -21.40 -10.32
N GLY A 460 -19.11 -21.98 -9.12
CA GLY A 460 -19.59 -23.34 -8.86
C GLY A 460 -21.09 -23.44 -8.56
N ILE A 461 -21.89 -22.43 -8.92
CA ILE A 461 -23.32 -22.42 -8.58
C ILE A 461 -24.00 -23.60 -9.27
N SER A 462 -24.59 -24.48 -8.46
CA SER A 462 -25.35 -25.63 -8.96
C SER A 462 -26.62 -25.17 -9.70
N THR A 463 -27.11 -26.01 -10.61
CA THR A 463 -28.36 -25.79 -11.35
C THR A 463 -29.52 -25.44 -10.41
N THR A 464 -29.66 -26.15 -9.28
CA THR A 464 -30.71 -25.88 -8.28
C THR A 464 -30.60 -24.48 -7.67
N ASN A 465 -29.39 -24.05 -7.30
CA ASN A 465 -29.21 -22.71 -6.74
C ASN A 465 -29.40 -21.63 -7.80
N TYR A 466 -28.94 -21.86 -9.03
CA TYR A 466 -29.15 -20.92 -10.13
C TYR A 466 -30.64 -20.78 -10.49
N ASP A 467 -31.38 -21.89 -10.54
CA ASP A 467 -32.83 -21.88 -10.73
C ASP A 467 -33.54 -21.09 -9.63
N ASN A 468 -33.17 -21.30 -8.36
CA ASN A 468 -33.74 -20.56 -7.22
C ASN A 468 -33.48 -19.05 -7.32
N ILE A 469 -32.28 -18.65 -7.76
CA ILE A 469 -31.92 -17.25 -7.99
C ILE A 469 -32.80 -16.63 -9.08
N LEU A 470 -32.91 -17.31 -10.24
CA LEU A 470 -33.74 -16.85 -11.36
C LEU A 470 -35.21 -16.70 -10.95
N ILE A 471 -35.77 -17.70 -10.24
CA ILE A 471 -37.16 -17.67 -9.78
C ILE A 471 -37.39 -16.52 -8.80
N ALA A 472 -36.52 -16.37 -7.80
CA ALA A 472 -36.65 -15.33 -6.78
C ALA A 472 -36.57 -13.93 -7.38
N TRP A 473 -35.57 -13.65 -8.21
CA TRP A 473 -35.39 -12.35 -8.83
C TRP A 473 -36.49 -12.02 -9.85
N ASN A 474 -36.99 -13.03 -10.58
CA ASN A 474 -38.17 -12.84 -11.41
C ASN A 474 -39.40 -12.50 -10.56
N ALA A 475 -39.67 -13.24 -9.49
CA ALA A 475 -40.82 -12.99 -8.61
C ALA A 475 -40.76 -11.60 -7.95
N ALA A 476 -39.55 -11.13 -7.60
CA ALA A 476 -39.33 -9.79 -7.04
C ALA A 476 -39.57 -8.63 -8.03
N GLY A 477 -39.81 -8.91 -9.31
CA GLY A 477 -40.24 -7.89 -10.28
C GLY A 477 -39.12 -6.98 -10.80
N TYR A 478 -37.85 -7.33 -10.58
CA TYR A 478 -36.72 -6.53 -11.05
C TYR A 478 -36.64 -6.47 -12.58
N THR A 479 -36.31 -5.29 -13.12
CA THR A 479 -36.20 -5.03 -14.56
C THR A 479 -34.85 -4.40 -14.94
N ASN A 480 -34.50 -4.48 -16.23
CA ASN A 480 -33.35 -3.83 -16.86
C ASN A 480 -32.02 -4.13 -16.15
N LYS A 481 -31.76 -5.41 -15.83
CA LYS A 481 -30.52 -5.86 -15.20
C LYS A 481 -29.62 -6.57 -16.20
N ASN A 482 -28.31 -6.48 -16.01
CA ASN A 482 -27.32 -7.07 -16.89
C ASN A 482 -26.37 -7.97 -16.09
N LEU A 483 -26.49 -9.29 -16.30
CA LEU A 483 -25.55 -10.28 -15.77
C LEU A 483 -24.35 -10.50 -16.69
N GLU A 484 -24.43 -10.02 -17.94
CA GLU A 484 -23.49 -10.33 -19.01
C GLU A 484 -23.28 -11.86 -19.14
N SER A 485 -22.12 -12.38 -18.78
CA SER A 485 -21.82 -13.80 -18.83
C SER A 485 -21.97 -14.46 -17.46
N VAL A 486 -22.74 -15.53 -17.42
CA VAL A 486 -22.86 -16.46 -16.29
C VAL A 486 -22.29 -17.83 -16.65
N SER A 487 -21.42 -17.92 -17.66
CA SER A 487 -20.81 -19.20 -18.04
C SER A 487 -19.98 -19.80 -16.89
N PRO A 488 -20.00 -21.13 -16.66
CA PRO A 488 -20.68 -22.18 -17.43
C PRO A 488 -21.99 -22.67 -16.77
N LEU A 489 -22.77 -21.78 -16.14
CA LEU A 489 -23.95 -22.20 -15.37
C LEU A 489 -25.00 -22.92 -16.23
N THR A 490 -25.76 -23.80 -15.58
CA THR A 490 -26.87 -24.53 -16.20
C THR A 490 -28.17 -24.23 -15.46
N TYR A 491 -29.30 -24.17 -16.17
CA TYR A 491 -30.62 -23.97 -15.58
C TYR A 491 -31.63 -24.97 -16.12
N CYS A 492 -32.67 -25.25 -15.35
CA CYS A 492 -33.77 -26.11 -15.76
C CYS A 492 -35.13 -25.59 -15.23
N ALA A 493 -35.37 -25.62 -13.92
CA ALA A 493 -36.66 -25.27 -13.31
C ALA A 493 -36.92 -23.76 -13.38
N GLY A 494 -35.85 -22.97 -13.48
CA GLY A 494 -35.88 -21.54 -13.69
C GLY A 494 -36.19 -21.13 -15.13
N GLN A 495 -36.44 -22.07 -16.08
CA GLN A 495 -36.65 -21.75 -17.50
C GLN A 495 -37.74 -20.68 -17.72
N ALA A 496 -38.90 -20.83 -17.07
CA ALA A 496 -39.99 -19.86 -17.20
C ALA A 496 -39.60 -18.48 -16.65
N ALA A 497 -38.91 -18.45 -15.51
CA ALA A 497 -38.42 -17.21 -14.89
C ALA A 497 -37.38 -16.51 -15.78
N ARG A 498 -36.36 -17.25 -16.25
CA ARG A 498 -35.31 -16.74 -17.14
C ARG A 498 -35.88 -16.20 -18.45
N THR A 499 -36.84 -16.92 -19.05
CA THR A 499 -37.52 -16.48 -20.28
C THR A 499 -38.22 -15.15 -20.03
N ASN A 500 -39.06 -15.05 -18.99
CA ASN A 500 -39.76 -13.80 -18.66
C ASN A 500 -38.80 -12.64 -18.34
N MET A 501 -37.69 -12.92 -17.64
CA MET A 501 -36.66 -11.93 -17.33
C MET A 501 -36.07 -11.34 -18.62
N THR A 502 -35.67 -12.18 -19.57
CA THR A 502 -35.01 -11.77 -20.81
C THR A 502 -35.96 -11.19 -21.86
N THR A 503 -37.18 -11.73 -21.99
CA THR A 503 -38.13 -11.27 -23.01
C THR A 503 -38.97 -10.07 -22.56
N ASN A 504 -39.40 -10.05 -21.29
CA ASN A 504 -40.42 -9.10 -20.82
C ASN A 504 -39.89 -8.07 -19.81
N LYS A 505 -38.74 -8.34 -19.18
CA LYS A 505 -38.17 -7.48 -18.13
C LYS A 505 -36.85 -6.83 -18.50
N GLY A 506 -36.40 -6.98 -19.75
CA GLY A 506 -35.19 -6.32 -20.27
C GLY A 506 -33.87 -6.83 -19.67
N TRP A 507 -33.83 -8.08 -19.20
CA TRP A 507 -32.59 -8.66 -18.68
C TRP A 507 -31.63 -9.10 -19.78
N THR A 508 -30.34 -8.90 -19.57
CA THR A 508 -29.27 -9.50 -20.38
C THR A 508 -28.60 -10.63 -19.58
N ILE A 509 -28.72 -11.87 -20.08
CA ILE A 509 -28.14 -13.09 -19.49
C ILE A 509 -27.56 -13.94 -20.64
N THR A 510 -26.26 -14.22 -20.60
CA THR A 510 -25.56 -15.03 -21.61
C THR A 510 -24.65 -16.07 -20.95
N GLY A 511 -24.27 -17.10 -21.70
CA GLY A 511 -23.29 -18.10 -21.27
C GLY A 511 -23.82 -19.23 -20.39
N ASP A 512 -25.08 -19.16 -19.94
CA ASP A 512 -25.77 -20.30 -19.34
C ASP A 512 -26.43 -21.20 -20.39
N THR A 513 -26.63 -22.47 -20.03
CA THR A 513 -27.28 -23.46 -20.91
C THR A 513 -28.48 -24.10 -20.26
N TYR A 514 -29.58 -24.20 -21.01
CA TYR A 514 -30.75 -24.97 -20.62
C TYR A 514 -30.44 -26.48 -20.63
N THR A 515 -30.95 -27.20 -19.64
CA THR A 515 -31.01 -28.66 -19.64
C THR A 515 -32.45 -29.13 -19.40
N ASN A 516 -32.86 -30.18 -20.13
CA ASN A 516 -34.15 -30.83 -19.96
C ASN A 516 -34.15 -31.85 -18.80
N VAL A 517 -33.01 -32.08 -18.16
CA VAL A 517 -32.87 -32.96 -16.99
C VAL A 517 -32.65 -32.09 -15.76
N CYS A 518 -33.71 -31.91 -14.96
CA CYS A 518 -33.59 -31.20 -13.70
C CYS A 518 -32.96 -32.05 -12.61
N PRO A 519 -32.05 -31.48 -11.78
CA PRO A 519 -31.66 -32.13 -10.55
C PRO A 519 -32.91 -32.35 -9.69
N VAL A 520 -33.18 -33.60 -9.36
CA VAL A 520 -34.27 -33.95 -8.45
C VAL A 520 -33.93 -33.34 -7.10
N LYS A 521 -34.79 -32.48 -6.56
CA LYS A 521 -34.67 -31.98 -5.19
C LYS A 521 -34.54 -33.21 -4.28
N SER A 522 -33.38 -33.45 -3.69
CA SER A 522 -33.24 -34.61 -2.80
C SER A 522 -34.24 -34.39 -1.67
N ILE A 523 -35.29 -35.21 -1.63
CA ILE A 523 -36.20 -35.25 -0.50
C ILE A 523 -35.37 -35.84 0.63
N VAL A 524 -34.75 -34.98 1.43
CA VAL A 524 -34.07 -35.41 2.65
C VAL A 524 -35.14 -36.04 3.52
N SER A 525 -34.95 -37.30 3.89
CA SER A 525 -35.83 -38.06 4.78
C SER A 525 -35.98 -37.29 6.10
N GLY A 526 -37.01 -36.47 6.22
CA GLY A 526 -37.24 -35.68 7.45
C GLY A 526 -38.23 -34.53 7.36
N ASN A 527 -38.39 -33.87 6.21
CA ASN A 527 -39.28 -32.69 6.12
C ASN A 527 -40.61 -33.02 5.43
N TRP A 528 -41.56 -33.50 6.23
CA TRP A 528 -42.96 -33.73 5.82
C TRP A 528 -43.91 -32.57 6.16
N ALA A 529 -43.41 -31.45 6.68
CA ALA A 529 -44.26 -30.37 7.19
C ALA A 529 -44.19 -29.14 6.28
N VAL A 530 -45.23 -28.92 5.47
CA VAL A 530 -46.21 -27.81 5.56
C VAL A 530 -46.91 -27.65 4.20
N SER A 531 -48.11 -28.22 4.09
CA SER A 531 -49.12 -27.81 3.11
C SER A 531 -50.29 -27.18 3.88
N SER A 532 -50.86 -26.10 3.35
CA SER A 532 -51.90 -25.27 3.98
C SER A 532 -53.29 -25.94 4.06
N THR A 533 -53.40 -27.24 3.77
CA THR A 533 -54.63 -28.04 3.94
C THR A 533 -54.53 -29.09 5.06
N TRP A 534 -53.49 -29.04 5.89
CA TRP A 534 -53.30 -29.99 7.00
C TRP A 534 -54.21 -29.69 8.18
N ASN A 535 -55.30 -30.45 8.30
CA ASN A 535 -56.22 -30.36 9.43
C ASN A 535 -56.39 -31.74 10.09
N VAL A 536 -55.32 -32.28 10.69
CA VAL A 536 -55.33 -33.19 11.86
C VAL A 536 -53.89 -33.55 12.25
N GLY A 537 -53.48 -33.22 13.48
CA GLY A 537 -52.13 -33.43 14.02
C GLY A 537 -51.71 -34.89 14.24
N ARG A 538 -51.61 -35.68 13.17
CA ARG A 538 -51.05 -37.04 13.19
C ARG A 538 -50.08 -37.28 12.03
N VAL A 539 -49.16 -38.24 12.22
CA VAL A 539 -48.25 -38.75 11.18
C VAL A 539 -49.08 -39.48 10.09
N PRO A 540 -48.82 -39.25 8.79
CA PRO A 540 -49.52 -39.95 7.70
C PRO A 540 -49.37 -41.47 7.77
N GLN A 541 -50.44 -42.18 7.42
CA GLN A 541 -50.53 -43.64 7.38
C GLN A 541 -50.66 -44.15 5.93
N ALA A 542 -50.49 -45.45 5.75
CA ALA A 542 -50.64 -46.09 4.45
C ALA A 542 -52.05 -45.84 3.88
N GLY A 543 -52.11 -45.39 2.62
CA GLY A 543 -53.35 -44.95 1.96
C GLY A 543 -53.65 -43.45 2.05
N ASP A 544 -52.91 -42.69 2.85
CA ASP A 544 -53.06 -41.22 2.88
C ASP A 544 -52.52 -40.60 1.58
N ASN A 545 -53.25 -39.59 1.08
CA ASN A 545 -52.81 -38.74 -0.03
C ASN A 545 -52.04 -37.55 0.55
N VAL A 546 -50.75 -37.45 0.20
CA VAL A 546 -49.87 -36.37 0.64
C VAL A 546 -49.60 -35.43 -0.53
N ILE A 547 -49.89 -34.15 -0.32
CA ILE A 547 -49.60 -33.07 -1.27
C ILE A 547 -48.18 -32.56 -0.98
N ILE A 548 -47.27 -32.73 -1.94
CA ILE A 548 -45.84 -32.36 -1.78
C ILE A 548 -45.59 -30.92 -2.24
N ASP A 549 -46.41 -30.42 -3.16
CA ASP A 549 -46.56 -29.02 -3.57
C ASP A 549 -47.89 -28.84 -4.35
N ASN A 550 -48.21 -27.62 -4.79
CA ASN A 550 -49.50 -27.24 -5.37
C ASN A 550 -49.98 -28.08 -6.59
N ASN A 551 -49.19 -29.03 -7.13
CA ASN A 551 -49.57 -29.82 -8.31
C ASN A 551 -49.30 -31.33 -8.20
N HIS A 552 -48.83 -31.87 -7.07
CA HIS A 552 -48.48 -33.30 -6.97
C HIS A 552 -49.13 -33.99 -5.77
N ILE A 553 -49.89 -35.06 -6.04
CA ILE A 553 -50.50 -35.95 -5.04
C ILE A 553 -49.73 -37.26 -5.04
N VAL A 554 -49.33 -37.73 -3.84
CA VAL A 554 -48.65 -39.00 -3.67
C VAL A 554 -49.38 -39.87 -2.64
N THR A 555 -49.53 -41.16 -2.94
CA THR A 555 -50.09 -42.16 -2.01
C THR A 555 -48.98 -42.99 -1.36
N LEU A 556 -49.01 -43.11 -0.02
CA LEU A 556 -48.04 -43.90 0.75
C LEU A 556 -48.44 -45.37 0.84
N ASP A 557 -47.48 -46.28 0.63
CA ASP A 557 -47.68 -47.71 0.91
C ASP A 557 -47.40 -48.10 2.37
N GLY A 558 -47.66 -49.37 2.70
CA GLY A 558 -47.47 -49.95 4.04
C GLY A 558 -46.06 -49.87 4.62
N ILE A 559 -45.06 -49.44 3.83
CA ILE A 559 -43.65 -49.31 4.22
C ILE A 559 -43.12 -47.88 4.03
N ARG A 560 -44.01 -46.90 3.77
CA ARG A 560 -43.69 -45.49 3.54
C ARG A 560 -42.87 -45.23 2.28
N THR A 561 -42.98 -46.11 1.28
CA THR A 561 -42.42 -45.91 -0.06
C THR A 561 -43.46 -45.30 -1.01
N ILE A 562 -43.03 -44.40 -1.89
CA ILE A 562 -43.88 -43.69 -2.85
C ILE A 562 -44.28 -44.67 -3.96
N LYS A 563 -45.58 -44.98 -4.07
CA LYS A 563 -46.03 -46.00 -5.04
C LYS A 563 -46.54 -45.45 -6.36
N ASN A 564 -47.02 -44.20 -6.39
CA ASN A 564 -47.59 -43.59 -7.60
C ASN A 564 -47.32 -42.07 -7.57
N LEU A 565 -46.54 -41.59 -8.53
CA LEU A 565 -46.39 -40.17 -8.83
C LEU A 565 -47.22 -39.88 -10.09
N GLU A 566 -48.40 -39.27 -9.94
CA GLU A 566 -49.13 -38.73 -11.09
C GLU A 566 -48.76 -37.26 -11.29
N CYS A 567 -47.99 -36.96 -12.33
CA CYS A 567 -47.78 -35.60 -12.82
C CYS A 567 -48.91 -35.25 -13.80
N ARG A 568 -49.69 -34.21 -13.53
CA ARG A 568 -50.62 -33.63 -14.51
C ARG A 568 -49.90 -32.54 -15.31
N GLY A 569 -49.14 -32.95 -16.33
CA GLY A 569 -48.42 -32.10 -17.29
C GLY A 569 -47.58 -32.93 -18.27
N THR A 570 -47.34 -32.43 -19.48
CA THR A 570 -46.76 -33.20 -20.60
C THR A 570 -45.29 -33.57 -20.37
N GLY A 571 -45.04 -34.87 -20.18
CA GLY A 571 -43.74 -35.51 -19.94
C GLY A 571 -43.80 -36.47 -18.76
N GLN A 572 -44.33 -37.68 -18.95
CA GLN A 572 -44.54 -38.64 -17.86
C GLN A 572 -43.21 -39.23 -17.37
N LEU A 573 -42.86 -39.01 -16.11
CA LEU A 573 -41.78 -39.75 -15.45
C LEU A 573 -42.30 -41.12 -15.00
N LYS A 574 -41.67 -42.19 -15.48
CA LYS A 574 -41.97 -43.58 -15.12
C LYS A 574 -40.93 -44.09 -14.13
N PHE A 575 -41.39 -44.69 -13.02
CA PHE A 575 -40.49 -45.38 -12.10
C PHE A 575 -40.05 -46.72 -12.71
N ASN A 576 -38.75 -46.86 -12.96
CA ASN A 576 -38.15 -48.09 -13.45
C ASN A 576 -37.82 -49.00 -12.27
N SER A 577 -38.63 -50.04 -12.08
CA SER A 577 -38.49 -51.00 -10.97
C SER A 577 -37.22 -51.84 -11.04
N SER A 578 -36.55 -51.92 -12.21
CA SER A 578 -35.31 -52.69 -12.35
C SER A 578 -34.08 -51.96 -11.81
N ASN A 579 -34.12 -50.64 -11.68
CA ASN A 579 -33.00 -49.82 -11.20
C ASN A 579 -33.36 -48.80 -10.12
N SER A 580 -34.63 -48.76 -9.68
CA SER A 580 -35.15 -47.84 -8.67
C SER A 580 -34.95 -46.35 -8.99
N LYS A 581 -35.03 -45.96 -10.26
CA LYS A 581 -34.96 -44.55 -10.70
C LYS A 581 -36.24 -44.09 -11.40
N LEU A 582 -36.48 -42.77 -11.36
CA LEU A 582 -37.48 -42.12 -12.22
C LEU A 582 -36.83 -41.82 -13.59
N GLU A 583 -37.43 -42.28 -14.67
CA GLU A 583 -36.99 -42.08 -16.06
C GLU A 583 -38.09 -41.37 -16.86
N VAL A 584 -37.74 -40.50 -17.82
CA VAL A 584 -38.74 -39.86 -18.70
C VAL A 584 -39.22 -40.88 -19.73
N GLY A 585 -40.50 -41.23 -19.71
CA GLY A 585 -41.12 -42.05 -20.75
C GLY A 585 -41.34 -41.22 -22.02
N LEU A 586 -40.89 -41.75 -23.16
CA LEU A 586 -41.25 -41.22 -24.49
C LEU A 586 -42.77 -41.25 -24.69
#